data_AF-A0A3D0WZL2-F1
#
_entry.id   AF-A0A3D0WZL2-F1
#
_cell.length_a   1.000
_cell.length_b   1.000
_cell.length_c   1.000
_cell.angle_alpha   90.00
_cell.angle_beta   90.00
_cell.angle_gamma   90.00
#
_symmetry.space_group_name_H-M   'P 1'
#
loop_
_entity.id
_entity.type
_entity.pdbx_description
1 polymer ?
#
loop_
_entity_poly.entity_id
_entity_poly.type
_entity_poly.pdbx_seq_one_letter_code
_entity_poly.pdbx_strand_id
1 'polypeptide(L)'
;MKYEPHSYQTYAVRYIEDHPVAAVLLDMGLGKTSITLTALNNLLFDSFEAHRILVIAPLRVARDTWPAEIQKWDHLSLLTCSVAVGTEAERRAALLRRADIC
;
A
#
# COMPACT_ATOMS: atom_id res chain seq x y z
N MET A 1 -15.38 -0.77 -4.14
CA MET A 1 -15.50 -1.77 -5.23
C MET A 1 -14.96 -3.11 -4.75
N LYS A 2 -15.61 -4.20 -5.15
CA LYS A 2 -15.13 -5.55 -4.87
C LYS A 2 -13.87 -5.84 -5.70
N TYR A 3 -12.82 -6.33 -5.04
CA TYR A 3 -11.58 -6.73 -5.68
C TYR A 3 -11.65 -8.19 -6.10
N GLU A 4 -11.51 -8.45 -7.40
CA GLU A 4 -11.46 -9.79 -7.98
C GLU A 4 -10.14 -9.93 -8.75
N PRO A 5 -9.06 -10.37 -8.08
CA PRO A 5 -7.73 -10.36 -8.66
C PRO A 5 -7.59 -11.36 -9.80
N HIS A 6 -6.90 -10.95 -10.86
CA HIS A 6 -6.42 -11.90 -11.86
C HIS A 6 -5.36 -12.83 -11.25
N SER A 7 -5.09 -13.96 -11.92
CA SER A 7 -4.09 -14.94 -11.47
C SER A 7 -2.70 -14.33 -11.27
N TYR A 8 -2.28 -13.43 -12.16
CA TYR A 8 -0.98 -12.74 -12.05
C TYR A 8 -0.92 -11.78 -10.85
N GLN A 9 -2.06 -11.19 -10.45
CA GLN A 9 -2.14 -10.31 -9.28
C GLN A 9 -2.03 -11.15 -8.01
N THR A 10 -2.75 -12.27 -7.96
CA THR A 10 -2.68 -13.23 -6.85
C THR A 10 -1.25 -13.76 -6.67
N TYR A 11 -0.58 -14.09 -7.78
CA TYR A 11 0.82 -14.50 -7.75
C TYR A 11 1.73 -13.39 -7.20
N ALA A 12 1.58 -12.15 -7.70
CA ALA A 12 2.42 -11.04 -7.27
C ALA A 12 2.19 -10.65 -5.80
N VAL A 13 0.95 -10.74 -5.30
CA VAL A 13 0.62 -10.56 -3.87
C VAL A 13 1.39 -11.56 -3.03
N ARG A 14 1.25 -12.86 -3.32
CA ARG A 14 1.96 -13.92 -2.58
C ARG A 14 3.48 -13.78 -2.67
N TYR A 15 3.99 -13.39 -3.84
CA TYR A 15 5.43 -13.17 -4.00
C TYR A 15 5.97 -12.09 -3.04
N ILE A 16 5.19 -11.02 -2.77
CA ILE A 16 5.55 -9.99 -1.79
C ILE A 16 5.46 -10.55 -0.36
N GLU A 17 4.45 -11.36 -0.06
CA GLU A 17 4.24 -11.94 1.27
C GLU A 17 5.31 -12.98 1.64
N ASP A 18 5.68 -13.85 0.70
CA ASP A 18 6.57 -15.00 0.95
C ASP A 18 8.07 -14.62 0.96
N HIS A 19 8.43 -13.40 0.54
CA HIS A 19 9.82 -12.96 0.42
C HIS A 19 10.10 -11.75 1.31
N PRO A 20 11.11 -11.80 2.20
CA PRO A 20 11.51 -10.66 3.03
C PRO A 20 11.89 -9.42 2.21
N VAL A 21 12.35 -9.62 0.96
CA VAL A 21 12.64 -8.57 -0.01
C VAL A 21 12.15 -9.01 -1.38
N ALA A 22 11.30 -8.21 -2.00
CA ALA A 22 10.72 -8.50 -3.31
C ALA A 22 10.88 -7.32 -4.28
N ALA A 23 11.09 -7.64 -5.56
CA ALA A 23 11.00 -6.69 -6.66
C ALA A 23 9.93 -7.19 -7.64
N VAL A 24 8.88 -6.40 -7.82
CA VAL A 24 7.75 -6.72 -8.70
C VAL A 24 7.72 -5.71 -9.85
N LEU A 25 8.07 -6.18 -11.06
CA LEU A 25 8.07 -5.38 -12.28
C LEU A 25 6.88 -5.78 -13.15
N LEU A 26 5.96 -4.84 -13.37
CA LEU A 26 4.72 -5.07 -14.10
C LEU A 26 4.41 -3.89 -15.04
N ASP A 27 3.85 -4.19 -16.20
CA ASP A 27 3.42 -3.21 -17.19
C ASP A 27 2.32 -2.27 -16.68
N MET A 28 2.14 -1.15 -17.38
CA MET A 28 1.11 -0.17 -17.07
C MET A 28 -0.29 -0.78 -17.16
N GLY A 29 -1.18 -0.41 -16.23
CA GLY A 29 -2.55 -0.92 -16.19
C GLY A 29 -2.75 -2.25 -15.45
N LEU A 30 -1.69 -2.95 -15.04
CA LEU A 30 -1.80 -4.26 -14.36
C LEU A 30 -2.16 -4.20 -12.86
N GLY A 31 -2.60 -3.04 -12.36
CA GLY A 31 -3.02 -2.91 -10.95
C GLY A 31 -1.90 -3.02 -9.92
N LYS A 32 -0.69 -2.51 -10.25
CA LYS A 32 0.47 -2.50 -9.35
C LYS A 32 0.14 -2.04 -7.92
N THR A 33 -0.56 -0.92 -7.81
CA THR A 33 -0.91 -0.35 -6.49
C THR A 33 -1.88 -1.25 -5.71
N SER A 34 -2.89 -1.84 -6.37
CA SER A 34 -3.84 -2.73 -5.68
C SER A 34 -3.20 -4.05 -5.27
N ILE A 35 -2.28 -4.59 -6.08
CA ILE A 35 -1.43 -5.74 -5.71
C ILE A 35 -0.66 -5.41 -4.43
N THR A 36 0.12 -4.31 -4.44
CA THR A 36 0.94 -3.95 -3.29
C THR A 36 0.08 -3.69 -2.05
N LEU A 37 -1.00 -2.92 -2.17
CA LEU A 37 -1.90 -2.64 -1.04
C LEU A 37 -2.54 -3.91 -0.47
N THR A 38 -2.87 -4.88 -1.31
CA THR A 38 -3.44 -6.16 -0.85
C THR A 38 -2.42 -6.96 -0.05
N ALA A 39 -1.18 -7.08 -0.54
CA ALA A 39 -0.11 -7.74 0.21
C ALA A 39 0.16 -7.05 1.56
N LEU A 40 0.24 -5.72 1.55
CA LEU A 40 0.45 -4.92 2.77
C LEU A 40 -0.69 -5.08 3.78
N ASN A 41 -1.95 -5.13 3.31
CA ASN A 41 -3.11 -5.40 4.16
C ASN A 41 -3.01 -6.76 4.85
N ASN A 42 -2.61 -7.80 4.12
CA ASN A 42 -2.45 -9.15 4.66
C ASN A 42 -1.29 -9.22 5.66
N LEU A 43 -0.17 -8.56 5.37
CA LEU A 43 0.96 -8.45 6.30
C LEU A 43 0.58 -7.74 7.62
N LEU A 44 -0.32 -6.76 7.57
CA LEU A 44 -0.80 -6.04 8.75
C LEU A 44 -1.86 -6.82 9.56
N PHE A 45 -2.83 -7.42 8.87
CA PHE A 45 -4.08 -7.85 9.50
C PHE A 45 -4.41 -9.34 9.38
N ASP A 46 -3.68 -10.11 8.56
CA ASP A 46 -3.87 -11.56 8.41
C ASP A 46 -2.71 -12.32 9.05
N SER A 47 -1.47 -12.05 8.61
CA SER A 47 -0.26 -12.70 9.15
C SER A 47 0.35 -11.96 10.34
N PHE A 48 0.04 -10.67 10.53
CA PHE A 48 0.57 -9.81 11.58
C PHE A 48 2.12 -9.70 11.59
N GLU A 49 2.76 -9.90 10.43
CA GLU A 49 4.21 -9.74 10.26
C GLU A 49 4.65 -8.28 10.19
N ALA A 50 3.73 -7.37 9.87
CA ALA A 50 3.95 -5.94 9.89
C ALA A 50 3.05 -5.24 10.91
N HIS A 51 3.53 -4.11 11.43
CA HIS A 51 2.75 -3.24 12.33
C HIS A 51 2.61 -1.81 11.82
N ARG A 52 3.50 -1.40 10.92
CA ARG A 52 3.49 -0.07 10.31
C ARG A 52 4.32 -0.09 9.03
N ILE A 53 3.83 0.57 8.00
CA ILE A 53 4.46 0.57 6.68
C ILE A 53 4.84 2.00 6.28
N LEU A 54 6.03 2.15 5.73
CA LEU A 54 6.49 3.37 5.07
C LEU A 54 6.52 3.15 3.56
N VAL A 55 5.82 4.00 2.81
CA VAL A 55 5.83 3.98 1.34
C VAL A 55 6.61 5.18 0.82
N ILE A 56 7.68 4.91 0.07
CA ILE A 56 8.46 5.94 -0.62
C ILE A 56 8.07 5.94 -2.09
N ALA A 57 7.49 7.06 -2.56
CA ALA A 57 6.99 7.19 -3.93
C ALA A 57 7.20 8.61 -4.47
N PRO A 58 7.13 8.81 -5.80
CA PRO A 58 7.09 10.14 -6.39
C PRO A 58 5.96 10.99 -5.79
N LEU A 59 6.18 12.31 -5.68
CA LEU A 59 5.33 13.23 -4.92
C LEU A 59 3.83 13.14 -5.26
N ARG A 60 3.46 13.01 -6.54
CA ARG A 60 2.05 12.87 -6.97
C ARG A 60 1.47 11.51 -6.64
N VAL A 61 2.28 10.46 -6.74
CA VAL A 61 1.86 9.09 -6.41
C VAL A 61 1.56 8.97 -4.92
N ALA A 62 2.47 9.47 -4.08
CA ALA A 62 2.30 9.48 -2.63
C ALA A 62 1.06 10.28 -2.19
N ARG A 63 0.83 11.44 -2.82
CA ARG A 63 -0.28 12.35 -2.46
C ARG A 63 -1.64 11.85 -2.93
N ASP A 64 -1.72 11.38 -4.18
CA ASP A 64 -3.00 11.21 -4.86
C ASP A 64 -3.34 9.73 -5.07
N THR A 65 -2.36 8.91 -5.47
CA THR A 65 -2.62 7.53 -5.91
C THR A 65 -2.92 6.57 -4.76
N TRP A 66 -2.09 6.58 -3.71
CA TRP A 66 -2.25 5.64 -2.60
C TRP A 66 -3.55 5.87 -1.80
N PRO A 67 -3.89 7.12 -1.38
CA PRO A 67 -5.14 7.36 -0.69
C PRO A 67 -6.37 7.03 -1.55
N ALA A 68 -6.33 7.38 -2.85
CA ALA A 68 -7.44 7.09 -3.75
C ALA A 68 -7.65 5.59 -3.98
N GLU A 69 -6.57 4.81 -4.15
CA GLU A 69 -6.69 3.35 -4.32
C GLU A 69 -7.18 2.67 -3.03
N ILE A 70 -6.76 3.12 -1.84
CA ILE A 70 -7.29 2.59 -0.57
C ILE A 70 -8.81 2.82 -0.49
N GLN A 71 -9.28 4.03 -0.80
CA GLN A 71 -10.71 4.37 -0.76
C GLN A 71 -11.54 3.63 -1.82
N LYS A 72 -10.90 3.18 -2.89
CA LYS A 72 -11.57 2.57 -4.05
C LYS A 72 -11.99 1.12 -3.79
N TRP A 73 -11.22 0.37 -3.00
CA TRP A 73 -11.41 -1.07 -2.83
C TRP A 73 -11.98 -1.44 -1.46
N ASP A 74 -13.04 -2.25 -1.44
CA ASP A 74 -13.80 -2.52 -0.22
C ASP A 74 -12.98 -3.32 0.81
N HIS A 75 -12.09 -4.21 0.33
CA HIS A 75 -11.23 -5.02 1.19
C HIS A 75 -10.08 -4.23 1.83
N LEU A 76 -9.81 -3.02 1.36
CA LEU A 76 -8.77 -2.13 1.90
C LEU A 76 -9.33 -1.10 2.89
N SER A 77 -10.62 -1.16 3.18
CA SER A 77 -11.34 -0.16 4.00
C SER A 77 -10.82 0.00 5.44
N LEU A 78 -10.08 -0.99 5.94
CA LEU A 78 -9.44 -0.96 7.26
C LEU A 78 -8.13 -0.15 7.27
N LEU A 79 -7.49 0.03 6.11
CA LEU A 79 -6.20 0.71 6.03
C LEU A 79 -6.35 2.21 6.27
N THR A 80 -5.57 2.71 7.21
CA THR A 80 -5.40 4.15 7.45
C THR A 80 -4.11 4.66 6.82
N CYS A 81 -4.18 5.81 6.15
CA CYS A 81 -3.07 6.41 5.44
C CYS A 81 -2.78 7.83 5.93
N SER A 82 -1.51 8.16 6.17
CA SER A 82 -1.04 9.50 6.52
C SER A 82 -0.02 9.97 5.49
N VAL A 83 -0.38 10.95 4.66
CA VAL A 83 0.51 11.40 3.57
C VAL A 83 1.60 12.34 4.10
N ALA A 84 2.86 11.90 4.06
CA ALA A 84 4.03 12.68 4.47
C ALA A 84 4.65 13.48 3.30
N VAL A 85 3.98 14.56 2.87
CA VAL A 85 4.49 15.50 1.84
C VAL A 85 4.49 16.95 2.35
N GLY A 86 5.17 17.85 1.63
CA GLY A 86 5.25 19.27 1.98
C GLY A 86 6.55 19.63 2.70
N THR A 87 6.46 20.57 3.63
CA THR A 87 7.57 21.04 4.47
C THR A 87 8.11 19.93 5.36
N GLU A 88 9.30 20.13 5.91
CA GLU A 88 9.88 19.20 6.89
C GLU A 88 8.95 18.98 8.10
N ALA A 89 8.34 20.05 8.62
CA ALA A 89 7.45 19.97 9.77
C ALA A 89 6.20 19.14 9.46
N GLU A 90 5.58 19.33 8.30
CA GLU A 90 4.41 18.57 7.85
C GLU A 90 4.73 17.07 7.68
N ARG A 91 5.89 16.75 7.08
CA ARG A 91 6.34 15.36 6.91
C ARG A 91 6.59 14.68 8.26
N ARG A 92 7.27 15.37 9.19
CA ARG A 92 7.49 14.85 10.55
C ARG A 92 6.17 14.62 11.29
N ALA A 93 5.23 15.56 11.20
CA ALA A 93 3.92 15.42 11.82
C ALA A 93 3.12 14.23 11.23
N ALA A 94 3.16 14.05 9.91
CA ALA A 94 2.50 12.92 9.24
C ALA A 94 3.09 11.57 9.66
N LEU A 95 4.42 11.47 9.78
CA LEU A 95 5.14 10.28 10.26
C LEU A 95 4.93 9.97 11.75
N LEU A 96 4.44 10.92 12.54
CA LEU A 96 4.09 10.70 13.96
C LEU A 96 2.61 10.35 14.16
N ARG A 97 1.77 10.58 13.14
CA ARG A 97 0.35 10.21 13.19
C ARG A 97 0.21 8.69 13.25
N ARG A 98 -0.73 8.20 14.06
CA ARG A 98 -1.14 6.80 14.06
C ARG A 98 -1.87 6.51 12.75
N ALA A 99 -1.18 5.81 11.86
CA ALA A 99 -1.68 5.31 10.60
C ALA A 99 -0.91 4.04 10.24
N ASP A 100 -1.57 3.12 9.56
CA ASP A 100 -0.99 1.84 9.14
C ASP A 100 0.06 2.05 8.04
N ILE A 101 -0.23 3.00 7.13
CA ILE A 101 0.62 3.39 6.00
C ILE A 101 0.98 4.88 6.12
N CYS A 102 2.26 5.22 5.97
CA CYS A 102 2.75 6.59 5.91
C CYS A 102 3.62 6.84 4.67
#